data_AF-A0A5Q2REL8-F1
#
_entry.id   AF-A0A5Q2REL8-F1
#
_cell.length_a   1.000
_cell.length_b   1.000
_cell.length_c   1.000
_cell.angle_alpha   90.00
_cell.angle_beta   90.00
_cell.angle_gamma   90.00
#
_symmetry.space_group_name_H-M   'P 1'
#
loop_
_entity.id
_entity.type
_entity.pdbx_description
1 polymer ?
#
loop_
_entity_poly.entity_id
_entity_poly.type
_entity_poly.pdbx_seq_one_letter_code
_entity_poly.pdbx_strand_id
1 'polypeptide(L)'
;MLIARGQMIGDLEAVEVRDLLRRLAGKLFTAEGFAALLDGTDRDPAEVLGMLAHHGLVESGAERHTAPLVHGDGELVDEAVLWQNTIAGSALAKARIGTPMPRARAEALLAGVIERAGEVNGDPGQLFWVESIELFGSLSRPDTTRVGDVDLRVLIAHRYAGDALLDELARRWPGNAIDALNAATRELHRCLTGGSRKIDLQLDETISLPLPDGAQPVTVYTRQ
;
A
#
# COMPACT_ATOMS: atom_id res chain seq x y z
N MET A 1 4.79 -0.80 -3.20
CA MET A 1 5.74 -1.93 -2.91
C MET A 1 6.20 -2.68 -4.16
N LEU A 2 7.51 -2.90 -4.27
CA LEU A 2 8.19 -3.67 -5.34
C LEU A 2 8.93 -4.88 -4.75
N ILE A 3 8.89 -6.01 -5.42
CA ILE A 3 9.71 -7.20 -5.11
C ILE A 3 10.62 -7.54 -6.28
N ALA A 4 11.83 -8.02 -5.99
CA ALA A 4 12.79 -8.45 -6.99
C ALA A 4 12.79 -9.98 -7.15
N ARG A 5 13.17 -10.48 -8.34
CA ARG A 5 13.48 -11.91 -8.51
C ARG A 5 14.72 -12.27 -7.69
N GLY A 6 14.72 -13.47 -7.10
CA GLY A 6 15.79 -13.92 -6.19
C GLY A 6 15.81 -13.26 -4.80
N GLN A 7 14.87 -12.35 -4.50
CA GLN A 7 14.62 -11.93 -3.11
C GLN A 7 13.97 -13.09 -2.37
N MET A 8 14.45 -13.42 -1.17
CA MET A 8 13.93 -14.54 -0.37
C MET A 8 13.08 -14.05 0.81
N ILE A 9 12.03 -14.80 1.14
CA ILE A 9 11.26 -14.70 2.38
C ILE A 9 11.22 -16.11 2.96
N GLY A 10 11.94 -16.32 4.07
CA GLY A 10 12.26 -17.66 4.53
C GLY A 10 13.06 -18.41 3.45
N ASP A 11 12.56 -19.57 3.06
CA ASP A 11 13.11 -20.47 2.05
C ASP A 11 12.44 -20.34 0.66
N LEU A 12 11.47 -19.42 0.52
CA LEU A 12 10.75 -19.17 -0.73
C LEU A 12 11.21 -17.89 -1.41
N GLU A 13 11.17 -17.88 -2.74
CA GLU A 13 11.31 -16.60 -3.46
C GLU A 13 10.11 -15.70 -3.14
N ALA A 14 10.36 -14.41 -2.93
CA ALA A 14 9.34 -13.41 -2.66
C ALA A 14 8.25 -13.37 -3.76
N VAL A 15 8.60 -13.74 -5.00
CA VAL A 15 7.65 -13.86 -6.11
C VAL A 15 6.69 -15.03 -5.90
N GLU A 16 7.20 -16.17 -5.45
CA GLU A 16 6.39 -17.36 -5.12
C GLU A 16 5.44 -17.05 -3.96
N VAL A 17 5.96 -16.44 -2.90
CA VAL A 17 5.16 -15.97 -1.76
C VAL A 17 4.06 -14.99 -2.21
N ARG A 18 4.42 -14.02 -3.06
CA ARG A 18 3.45 -13.07 -3.63
C ARG A 18 2.31 -13.76 -4.35
N ASP A 19 2.62 -14.77 -5.15
CA ASP A 19 1.65 -15.46 -5.99
C ASP A 19 0.70 -16.32 -5.15
N LEU A 20 1.21 -16.98 -4.11
CA LEU A 20 0.39 -17.67 -3.12
C LEU A 20 -0.57 -16.70 -2.42
N LEU A 21 -0.05 -15.62 -1.83
CA LEU A 21 -0.87 -14.63 -1.12
C LEU A 21 -1.88 -13.95 -2.05
N ARG A 22 -1.55 -13.77 -3.34
CA ARG A 22 -2.47 -13.23 -4.34
C ARG A 22 -3.65 -14.15 -4.64
N ARG A 23 -3.45 -15.47 -4.66
CA ARG A 23 -4.55 -16.44 -4.82
C ARG A 23 -5.53 -16.40 -3.65
N LEU A 24 -5.03 -16.02 -2.47
CA LEU A 24 -5.76 -15.91 -1.20
C LEU A 24 -6.29 -14.49 -0.91
N ALA A 25 -5.92 -13.49 -1.71
CA ALA A 25 -6.24 -12.10 -1.41
C ALA A 25 -7.77 -11.86 -1.32
N GLY A 26 -8.21 -11.31 -0.18
CA GLY A 26 -9.62 -11.03 0.10
C GLY A 26 -10.47 -12.27 0.43
N LYS A 27 -9.84 -13.40 0.75
CA LYS A 27 -10.50 -14.66 1.09
C LYS A 27 -10.10 -15.12 2.48
N LEU A 28 -11.02 -15.82 3.14
CA LEU A 28 -10.68 -16.69 4.26
C LEU A 28 -10.22 -18.04 3.73
N PHE A 29 -9.40 -18.77 4.47
CA PHE A 29 -8.96 -20.10 4.07
C PHE A 29 -8.70 -21.04 5.24
N THR A 30 -8.84 -22.34 5.02
CA THR A 30 -8.41 -23.37 5.97
C THR A 30 -6.99 -23.84 5.64
N ALA A 31 -6.33 -24.53 6.59
CA ALA A 31 -5.03 -25.15 6.32
C ALA A 31 -5.09 -26.18 5.17
N GLU A 32 -6.20 -26.91 5.04
CA GLU A 32 -6.44 -27.85 3.94
C GLU A 32 -6.62 -27.11 2.60
N GLY A 33 -7.41 -26.02 2.59
CA GLY A 33 -7.56 -25.19 1.39
C GLY A 33 -6.26 -24.52 0.96
N PHE A 34 -5.38 -24.21 1.92
CA PHE A 34 -4.02 -23.75 1.64
C PHE A 34 -3.15 -24.86 1.04
N ALA A 35 -3.20 -26.08 1.60
CA ALA A 35 -2.45 -27.22 1.10
C ALA A 35 -2.76 -27.53 -0.37
N ALA A 36 -4.03 -27.46 -0.76
CA ALA A 36 -4.46 -27.62 -2.14
C ALA A 36 -3.83 -26.60 -3.13
N LEU A 37 -3.34 -25.45 -2.64
CA LEU A 37 -2.63 -24.48 -3.49
C LEU A 37 -1.21 -24.93 -3.84
N LEU A 38 -0.64 -25.82 -3.04
CA LEU A 38 0.72 -26.37 -3.14
C LEU A 38 0.75 -27.79 -3.72
N ASP A 39 -0.41 -28.36 -4.06
CA ASP A 39 -0.50 -29.66 -4.71
C ASP A 39 0.38 -29.72 -5.97
N GLY A 40 1.16 -30.80 -6.08
CA GLY A 40 2.11 -30.99 -7.16
C GLY A 40 3.45 -30.26 -6.99
N THR A 41 3.69 -29.68 -5.81
CA THR A 41 5.02 -29.17 -5.40
C THR A 41 5.67 -30.09 -4.37
N ASP A 42 6.99 -30.01 -4.22
CA ASP A 42 7.75 -30.75 -3.18
C ASP A 42 7.74 -30.02 -1.81
N ARG A 43 6.82 -29.07 -1.61
CA ARG A 43 6.76 -28.23 -0.40
C ARG A 43 5.81 -28.83 0.63
N ASP A 44 6.21 -28.82 1.89
CA ASP A 44 5.30 -29.12 3.00
C ASP A 44 4.36 -27.93 3.26
N PRO A 45 3.04 -28.08 3.09
CA PRO A 45 2.10 -26.98 3.30
C PRO A 45 2.11 -26.40 4.72
N ALA A 46 2.35 -27.22 5.74
CA ALA A 46 2.36 -26.76 7.12
C ALA A 46 3.61 -25.91 7.40
N GLU A 47 4.77 -26.30 6.85
CA GLU A 47 6.00 -25.50 6.95
C GLU A 47 5.86 -24.15 6.24
N VAL A 48 5.30 -24.15 5.02
CA VAL A 48 5.09 -22.90 4.28
C VAL A 48 4.08 -22.00 5.00
N LEU A 49 2.95 -22.54 5.46
CA LEU A 49 1.95 -21.76 6.19
C LEU A 49 2.52 -21.20 7.50
N GLY A 50 3.30 -22.00 8.23
CA GLY A 50 4.01 -21.58 9.43
C GLY A 50 5.03 -20.48 9.16
N MET A 51 5.79 -20.57 8.06
CA MET A 51 6.71 -19.52 7.62
C MET A 51 5.95 -18.21 7.31
N LEU A 52 4.85 -18.27 6.57
CA LEU A 52 4.04 -17.09 6.27
C LEU A 52 3.49 -16.43 7.54
N ALA A 53 3.03 -17.23 8.51
CA ALA A 53 2.52 -16.75 9.79
C ALA A 53 3.64 -16.14 10.64
N HIS A 54 4.81 -16.78 10.69
CA HIS A 54 5.99 -16.29 11.38
C HIS A 54 6.45 -14.92 10.84
N HIS A 55 6.39 -14.73 9.53
CA HIS A 55 6.66 -13.45 8.88
C HIS A 55 5.51 -12.44 8.95
N GLY A 56 4.42 -12.75 9.67
CA GLY A 56 3.27 -11.87 9.83
C GLY A 56 2.51 -11.60 8.54
N LEU A 57 2.60 -12.49 7.54
CA LEU A 57 1.93 -12.35 6.24
C LEU A 57 0.53 -12.95 6.24
N VAL A 58 0.29 -13.92 7.12
CA VAL A 58 -1.04 -14.50 7.38
C VAL A 58 -1.27 -14.60 8.88
N GLU A 59 -2.53 -14.67 9.28
CA GLU A 59 -2.94 -14.85 10.67
C GLU A 59 -4.10 -15.83 10.75
N SER A 60 -4.19 -16.53 11.88
CA SER A 60 -5.24 -17.50 12.21
C SER A 60 -6.27 -16.90 13.16
N GLY A 61 -7.46 -17.50 13.23
CA GLY A 61 -8.52 -17.07 14.13
C GLY A 61 -9.39 -15.96 13.54
N ALA A 62 -9.41 -15.84 12.21
CA ALA A 62 -10.30 -14.92 11.53
C ALA A 62 -11.76 -15.32 11.74
N GLU A 63 -12.63 -14.36 12.04
CA GLU A 63 -14.05 -14.62 12.15
C GLU A 63 -14.65 -14.90 10.77
N ARG A 64 -15.56 -15.88 10.69
CA ARG A 64 -16.27 -16.16 9.44
C ARG A 64 -17.18 -14.98 9.11
N HIS A 65 -16.87 -14.29 8.01
CA HIS A 65 -17.69 -13.21 7.49
C HIS A 65 -18.16 -13.51 6.06
N THR A 66 -18.59 -12.48 5.32
CA THR A 66 -19.06 -12.59 3.93
C THR A 66 -17.96 -12.84 2.90
N ALA A 67 -16.68 -12.95 3.30
CA ALA A 67 -15.62 -13.26 2.35
C ALA A 67 -15.77 -14.67 1.78
N PRO A 68 -15.35 -14.87 0.52
CA PRO A 68 -15.19 -16.21 -0.02
C PRO A 68 -14.25 -17.05 0.85
N LEU A 69 -14.60 -18.32 1.05
CA LEU A 69 -13.80 -19.28 1.81
C LEU A 69 -13.12 -20.26 0.84
N VAL A 70 -11.80 -20.38 0.95
CA VAL A 70 -11.02 -21.43 0.29
C VAL A 70 -10.88 -22.60 1.26
N HIS A 71 -11.53 -23.70 0.94
CA HIS A 71 -11.39 -24.96 1.65
C HIS A 71 -10.99 -26.05 0.66
N GLY A 72 -10.36 -27.11 1.15
CA GLY A 72 -10.08 -28.28 0.33
C GLY A 72 -11.37 -29.01 -0.07
N ASP A 73 -11.23 -30.16 -0.72
CA ASP A 73 -12.37 -30.97 -1.16
C ASP A 73 -13.10 -31.66 0.01
N GLY A 74 -12.55 -31.60 1.23
CA GLY A 74 -13.17 -32.09 2.45
C GLY A 74 -14.38 -31.27 2.94
N GLU A 75 -15.19 -31.88 3.80
CA GLU A 75 -16.27 -31.17 4.49
C GLU A 75 -15.70 -30.11 5.42
N LEU A 76 -16.24 -28.89 5.31
CA LEU A 76 -15.95 -27.82 6.26
C LEU A 76 -16.49 -28.19 7.64
N VAL A 77 -15.59 -28.47 8.58
CA VAL A 77 -15.93 -28.58 10.00
C VAL A 77 -16.17 -27.19 10.60
N ASP A 78 -17.24 -27.04 11.38
CA ASP A 78 -17.64 -25.77 12.01
C ASP A 78 -16.56 -25.16 12.90
N GLU A 79 -15.66 -25.99 13.43
CA GLU A 79 -14.55 -25.60 14.33
C GLU A 79 -13.22 -25.38 13.58
N ALA A 80 -13.22 -25.39 12.25
CA ALA A 80 -12.02 -25.17 11.46
C ALA A 80 -11.40 -23.79 11.78
N VAL A 81 -10.10 -23.78 12.07
CA VAL A 81 -9.35 -22.53 12.19
C VAL A 81 -9.31 -21.85 10.83
N LEU A 82 -9.89 -20.65 10.76
CA LEU A 82 -9.84 -19.81 9.59
C LEU A 82 -8.62 -18.92 9.61
N TRP A 83 -7.99 -18.81 8.46
CA TRP A 83 -6.82 -17.99 8.20
C TRP A 83 -7.16 -16.88 7.21
N GLN A 84 -6.40 -15.80 7.26
CA GLN A 84 -6.46 -14.71 6.29
C GLN A 84 -5.09 -14.07 6.07
N ASN A 85 -4.94 -13.35 4.95
CA ASN A 85 -3.78 -12.47 4.78
C ASN A 85 -3.86 -11.31 5.78
N THR A 86 -2.74 -10.97 6.42
CA THR A 86 -2.62 -9.73 7.18
C THR A 86 -2.60 -8.51 6.23
N ILE A 87 -2.54 -7.30 6.79
CA ILE A 87 -2.27 -6.07 6.02
C ILE A 87 -0.97 -6.19 5.22
N ALA A 88 0.10 -6.70 5.86
CA ALA A 88 1.39 -6.90 5.22
C ALA A 88 1.33 -7.98 4.11
N GLY A 89 0.65 -9.10 4.36
CA GLY A 89 0.44 -10.13 3.34
C GLY A 89 -0.38 -9.64 2.15
N SER A 90 -1.42 -8.84 2.40
CA SER A 90 -2.24 -8.22 1.36
C SER A 90 -1.47 -7.17 0.56
N ALA A 91 -0.57 -6.42 1.19
CA ALA A 91 0.36 -5.52 0.49
C ALA A 91 1.34 -6.31 -0.40
N LEU A 92 1.87 -7.43 0.10
CA LEU A 92 2.73 -8.33 -0.67
C LEU A 92 2.01 -8.96 -1.84
N ALA A 93 0.80 -9.46 -1.68
CA ALA A 93 -0.03 -9.98 -2.78
C ALA A 93 -0.18 -8.97 -3.94
N LYS A 94 -0.22 -7.66 -3.66
CA LYS A 94 -0.35 -6.58 -4.64
C LYS A 94 0.98 -6.07 -5.19
N ALA A 95 2.11 -6.54 -4.65
CA ALA A 95 3.42 -6.04 -5.01
C ALA A 95 3.75 -6.26 -6.51
N ARG A 96 4.47 -5.29 -7.07
CA ARG A 96 4.95 -5.35 -8.45
C ARG A 96 6.29 -6.09 -8.50
N ILE A 97 6.49 -6.92 -9.52
CA ILE A 97 7.80 -7.54 -9.77
C ILE A 97 8.61 -6.56 -10.60
N GLY A 98 9.83 -6.26 -10.18
CA GLY A 98 10.73 -5.46 -10.98
C GLY A 98 12.07 -5.22 -10.30
N THR A 99 12.92 -4.49 -10.99
CA THR A 99 14.24 -4.14 -10.48
C THR A 99 14.13 -2.90 -9.57
N PRO A 100 14.63 -2.97 -8.32
CA PRO A 100 14.77 -1.80 -7.48
C PRO A 100 15.60 -0.71 -8.19
N MET A 101 15.31 0.56 -7.93
CA MET A 101 16.08 1.68 -8.47
C MET A 101 17.24 2.06 -7.54
N PRO A 102 18.33 2.64 -8.07
CA PRO A 102 19.38 3.21 -7.24
C PRO A 102 18.82 4.29 -6.30
N ARG A 103 19.36 4.36 -5.07
CA ARG A 103 18.96 5.36 -4.07
C ARG A 103 18.95 6.79 -4.61
N ALA A 104 20.01 7.19 -5.33
CA ALA A 104 20.12 8.53 -5.92
C ALA A 104 18.94 8.89 -6.84
N ARG A 105 18.40 7.92 -7.59
CA ARG A 105 17.21 8.14 -8.43
C ARG A 105 15.96 8.36 -7.58
N ALA A 106 15.84 7.65 -6.47
CA ALA A 106 14.72 7.79 -5.55
C ALA A 106 14.76 9.12 -4.78
N GLU A 107 15.94 9.56 -4.37
CA GLU A 107 16.15 10.88 -3.77
C GLU A 107 15.79 12.00 -4.75
N ALA A 108 16.15 11.87 -6.04
CA ALA A 108 15.72 12.81 -7.07
C ALA A 108 14.19 12.84 -7.26
N LEU A 109 13.52 11.68 -7.21
CA LEU A 109 12.06 11.62 -7.25
C LEU A 109 11.44 12.30 -6.02
N LEU A 110 11.97 12.05 -4.82
CA LEU A 110 11.52 12.67 -3.58
C LEU A 110 11.67 14.19 -3.62
N ALA A 111 12.84 14.68 -4.05
CA ALA A 111 13.08 16.12 -4.22
C ALA A 111 12.06 16.76 -5.16
N GLY A 112 11.73 16.10 -6.26
CA GLY A 112 10.68 16.57 -7.18
C GLY A 112 9.28 16.60 -6.56
N VAL A 113 8.95 15.66 -5.65
CA VAL A 113 7.66 15.72 -4.92
C VAL A 113 7.64 16.94 -3.99
N ILE A 114 8.72 17.19 -3.26
CA ILE A 114 8.84 18.33 -2.34
C ILE A 114 8.75 19.66 -3.10
N GLU A 115 9.43 19.77 -4.24
CA GLU A 115 9.35 20.94 -5.13
C GLU A 115 7.91 21.20 -5.57
N ARG A 116 7.23 20.18 -6.12
CA ARG A 116 5.82 20.30 -6.55
C ARG A 116 4.86 20.60 -5.39
N ALA A 117 5.13 20.11 -4.19
CA ALA A 117 4.35 20.50 -3.01
C ALA A 117 4.51 22.00 -2.68
N GLY A 118 5.73 22.53 -2.82
CA GLY A 118 6.00 23.96 -2.75
C GLY A 118 5.23 24.75 -3.82
N GLU A 119 5.23 24.28 -5.07
CA GLU A 119 4.47 24.89 -6.17
C GLU A 119 2.95 24.88 -5.92
N VAL A 120 2.41 23.74 -5.49
CA VAL A 120 0.99 23.59 -5.10
C VAL A 120 0.64 24.57 -3.99
N ASN A 121 1.50 24.70 -2.98
CA ASN A 121 1.26 25.66 -1.89
C ASN A 121 1.38 27.11 -2.38
N GLY A 122 2.32 27.41 -3.29
CA GLY A 122 2.51 28.75 -3.86
C GLY A 122 1.40 29.21 -4.81
N ASP A 123 0.64 28.28 -5.40
CA ASP A 123 -0.43 28.57 -6.36
C ASP A 123 -1.76 28.92 -5.64
N PRO A 124 -2.27 30.17 -5.75
CA PRO A 124 -3.55 30.57 -5.16
C PRO A 124 -4.74 29.81 -5.77
N GLY A 125 -4.56 29.24 -6.96
CA GLY A 125 -5.54 28.43 -7.67
C GLY A 125 -5.59 26.98 -7.19
N GLN A 126 -4.90 26.56 -6.13
CA GLN A 126 -5.02 25.19 -5.63
C GLN A 126 -6.18 25.03 -4.63
N LEU A 127 -6.79 23.84 -4.61
CA LEU A 127 -7.87 23.51 -3.66
C LEU A 127 -7.36 23.05 -2.30
N PHE A 128 -6.14 22.53 -2.26
CA PHE A 128 -5.55 21.94 -1.08
C PHE A 128 -4.27 22.68 -0.67
N TRP A 129 -3.99 22.66 0.62
CA TRP A 129 -2.66 22.82 1.17
C TRP A 129 -2.02 21.44 1.31
N VAL A 130 -0.74 21.33 0.96
CA VAL A 130 0.11 20.24 1.41
C VAL A 130 0.73 20.67 2.73
N GLU A 131 0.26 20.12 3.85
CA GLU A 131 0.69 20.52 5.20
C GLU A 131 2.02 19.87 5.56
N SER A 132 2.18 18.58 5.30
CA SER A 132 3.42 17.86 5.56
C SER A 132 3.59 16.66 4.63
N ILE A 133 4.84 16.23 4.47
CA ILE A 133 5.19 14.98 3.78
C ILE A 133 6.07 14.16 4.71
N GLU A 134 5.68 12.91 4.91
CA GLU A 134 6.41 11.91 5.65
C GLU A 134 6.92 10.83 4.69
N LEU A 135 8.23 10.57 4.75
CA LEU A 135 8.88 9.47 4.07
C LEU A 135 8.85 8.22 4.96
N PHE A 136 8.41 7.10 4.41
CA PHE A 136 8.54 5.80 5.05
C PHE A 136 9.07 4.75 4.07
N GLY A 137 9.09 3.49 4.50
CA GLY A 137 9.51 2.38 3.64
C GLY A 137 11.02 2.29 3.41
N SER A 138 11.41 1.81 2.24
CA SER A 138 12.82 1.38 2.02
C SER A 138 13.82 2.54 1.94
N LEU A 139 13.40 3.72 1.49
CA LEU A 139 14.25 4.90 1.32
C LEU A 139 14.55 5.61 2.66
N SER A 140 13.69 5.49 3.67
CA SER A 140 13.94 6.09 5.00
C SER A 140 15.09 5.41 5.75
N ARG A 141 15.47 4.19 5.33
CA ARG A 141 16.62 3.46 5.88
C ARG A 141 17.92 3.95 5.20
N PRO A 142 18.93 4.42 5.97
CA PRO A 142 20.14 5.01 5.40
C PRO A 142 20.99 4.02 4.61
N ASP A 143 21.07 2.76 5.05
CA ASP A 143 21.94 1.75 4.44
C ASP A 143 21.35 1.10 3.17
N THR A 144 20.11 1.44 2.81
CA THR A 144 19.45 0.91 1.61
C THR A 144 19.98 1.58 0.35
N THR A 145 20.79 0.87 -0.43
CA THR A 145 21.38 1.37 -1.69
C THR A 145 20.47 1.24 -2.91
N ARG A 146 19.49 0.32 -2.86
CA ARG A 146 18.48 0.14 -3.92
C ARG A 146 17.08 0.06 -3.31
N VAL A 147 16.16 0.84 -3.85
CA VAL A 147 14.80 1.00 -3.29
C VAL A 147 13.73 0.61 -4.31
N GLY A 148 12.61 0.10 -3.84
CA GLY A 148 11.52 -0.36 -4.71
C GLY A 148 10.76 0.80 -5.34
N ASP A 149 10.15 1.58 -4.45
CA ASP A 149 9.34 2.78 -4.68
C ASP A 149 9.73 3.84 -3.64
N VAL A 150 9.30 5.09 -3.84
CA VAL A 150 9.34 6.16 -2.82
C VAL A 150 7.99 6.18 -2.13
N ASP A 151 7.94 5.67 -0.90
CA ASP A 151 6.69 5.52 -0.13
C ASP A 151 6.45 6.77 0.73
N LEU A 152 5.38 7.52 0.46
CA LEU A 152 5.07 8.82 1.06
C LEU A 152 3.67 8.86 1.63
N ARG A 153 3.55 9.50 2.79
CA ARG A 153 2.28 9.96 3.35
C ARG A 153 2.27 11.48 3.31
N VAL A 154 1.19 12.03 2.77
CA VAL A 154 1.04 13.47 2.59
C VAL A 154 -0.22 13.91 3.32
N LEU A 155 -0.03 14.77 4.32
CA LEU A 155 -1.13 15.41 5.01
C LEU A 155 -1.58 16.61 4.18
N ILE A 156 -2.87 16.67 3.86
CA ILE A 156 -3.47 17.77 3.13
C ILE A 156 -4.59 18.43 3.94
N ALA A 157 -4.85 19.70 3.65
CA ALA A 157 -5.99 20.43 4.19
C ALA A 157 -6.73 21.17 3.08
N HIS A 158 -8.05 21.31 3.20
CA HIS A 158 -8.82 22.14 2.26
C HIS A 158 -8.49 23.61 2.48
N ARG A 159 -8.34 24.38 1.38
CA ARG A 159 -8.18 25.84 1.46
C ARG A 159 -9.48 26.57 1.79
N TYR A 160 -10.60 25.93 1.44
CA TYR A 160 -11.94 26.44 1.64
C TYR A 160 -12.70 25.52 2.59
N ALA A 161 -13.69 26.06 3.30
CA ALA A 161 -14.54 25.29 4.21
C ALA A 161 -16.02 25.48 3.85
N GLY A 162 -16.83 24.47 4.14
CA GLY A 162 -18.27 24.50 3.93
C GLY A 162 -18.66 24.83 2.49
N ASP A 163 -19.61 25.75 2.33
CA ASP A 163 -20.19 26.11 1.03
C ASP A 163 -19.16 26.65 0.04
N ALA A 164 -18.14 27.38 0.52
CA ALA A 164 -17.09 27.91 -0.35
C ALA A 164 -16.26 26.81 -1.04
N LEU A 165 -16.06 25.67 -0.37
CA LEU A 165 -15.42 24.50 -0.99
C LEU A 165 -16.32 23.89 -2.06
N LEU A 166 -17.63 23.76 -1.76
CA LEU A 166 -18.61 23.22 -2.70
C LEU A 166 -18.72 24.08 -3.96
N ASP A 167 -18.74 25.41 -3.81
CA ASP A 167 -18.76 26.36 -4.92
C ASP A 167 -17.53 26.20 -5.82
N GLU A 168 -16.34 26.10 -5.22
CA GLU A 168 -15.10 25.97 -5.98
C GLU A 168 -14.98 24.61 -6.68
N LEU A 169 -15.43 23.53 -6.03
CA LEU A 169 -15.55 22.20 -6.63
C LEU A 169 -16.50 22.21 -7.82
N ALA A 170 -17.70 22.78 -7.66
CA ALA A 170 -18.71 22.86 -8.71
C ALA A 170 -18.24 23.71 -9.91
N ARG A 171 -17.46 24.76 -9.66
CA ARG A 171 -16.89 25.63 -10.69
C ARG A 171 -15.89 24.90 -11.59
N ARG A 172 -15.06 24.02 -11.02
CA ARG A 172 -13.99 23.31 -11.76
C ARG A 172 -14.43 21.97 -12.32
N TRP A 173 -15.23 21.24 -11.56
CA TRP A 173 -15.75 19.91 -11.92
C TRP A 173 -17.27 19.91 -11.80
N PRO A 174 -17.98 20.30 -12.87
CA PRO A 174 -19.44 20.25 -12.87
C PRO A 174 -19.89 18.80 -12.66
N GLY A 175 -20.74 18.58 -11.66
CA GLY A 175 -21.16 17.26 -11.22
C GLY A 175 -21.58 17.26 -9.75
N ASN A 176 -21.68 16.07 -9.15
CA ASN A 176 -21.88 15.99 -7.70
C ASN A 176 -20.56 16.26 -6.97
N ALA A 177 -20.67 16.75 -5.73
CA ALA A 177 -19.52 17.17 -4.93
C ALA A 177 -18.53 16.04 -4.64
N ILE A 178 -19.00 14.79 -4.52
CA ILE A 178 -18.14 13.63 -4.24
C ILE A 178 -17.23 13.35 -5.44
N ASP A 179 -17.79 13.32 -6.65
CA ASP A 179 -17.01 13.10 -7.88
C ASP A 179 -16.04 14.25 -8.14
N ALA A 180 -16.46 15.49 -7.88
CA ALA A 180 -15.62 16.67 -7.98
C ALA A 180 -14.43 16.59 -7.00
N LEU A 181 -14.68 16.23 -5.74
CA LEU A 181 -13.64 16.06 -4.74
C LEU A 181 -12.68 14.92 -5.12
N ASN A 182 -13.20 13.77 -5.57
CA ASN A 182 -12.38 12.66 -6.07
C ASN A 182 -11.55 13.04 -7.30
N ALA A 183 -12.06 13.93 -8.16
CA ALA A 183 -11.30 14.47 -9.29
C ALA A 183 -10.16 15.38 -8.82
N ALA A 184 -10.45 16.31 -7.89
CA ALA A 184 -9.47 17.21 -7.30
C ALA A 184 -8.35 16.44 -6.59
N THR A 185 -8.68 15.44 -5.77
CA THR A 185 -7.71 14.59 -5.07
C THR A 185 -6.82 13.81 -6.05
N ARG A 186 -7.40 13.28 -7.15
CA ARG A 186 -6.62 12.62 -8.21
C ARG A 186 -5.71 13.57 -8.97
N GLU A 187 -6.13 14.81 -9.19
CA GLU A 187 -5.29 15.84 -9.81
C GLU A 187 -4.10 16.15 -8.90
N LEU A 188 -4.34 16.41 -7.61
CA LEU A 188 -3.27 16.65 -6.64
C LEU A 188 -2.29 15.46 -6.59
N HIS A 189 -2.81 14.23 -6.50
CA HIS A 189 -1.99 13.02 -6.52
C HIS A 189 -1.10 12.96 -7.77
N ARG A 190 -1.67 13.20 -8.95
CA ARG A 190 -0.93 13.20 -10.21
C ARG A 190 0.11 14.31 -10.28
N CYS A 191 -0.24 15.50 -9.80
CA CYS A 191 0.66 16.65 -9.69
C CYS A 191 1.87 16.27 -8.83
N LEU A 192 1.64 15.89 -7.57
CA LEU A 192 2.71 15.56 -6.63
C LEU A 192 3.60 14.41 -7.13
N THR A 193 3.02 13.37 -7.72
CA THR A 193 3.79 12.23 -8.25
C THR A 193 4.48 12.52 -9.58
N GLY A 194 4.13 13.59 -10.30
CA GLY A 194 4.58 13.83 -11.66
C GLY A 194 4.24 12.68 -12.62
N GLY A 195 3.21 11.88 -12.30
CA GLY A 195 2.86 10.65 -13.02
C GLY A 195 3.85 9.49 -12.87
N SER A 196 4.85 9.59 -11.98
CA SER A 196 5.82 8.53 -11.77
C SER A 196 5.18 7.33 -11.08
N ARG A 197 5.27 6.16 -11.74
CA ARG A 197 4.84 4.88 -11.13
C ARG A 197 5.75 4.41 -10.00
N LYS A 198 6.86 5.10 -9.74
CA LYS A 198 7.86 4.78 -8.70
C LYS A 198 7.65 5.57 -7.41
N ILE A 199 6.61 6.38 -7.33
CA ILE A 199 6.18 7.05 -6.11
C ILE A 199 4.87 6.40 -5.67
N ASP A 200 4.85 5.89 -4.46
CA ASP A 200 3.66 5.36 -3.79
C ASP A 200 3.23 6.42 -2.77
N LEU A 201 2.13 7.12 -3.04
CA LEU A 201 1.73 8.31 -2.30
C LEU A 201 0.31 8.14 -1.75
N GLN A 202 0.20 8.24 -0.43
CA GLN A 202 -1.05 8.30 0.31
C GLN A 202 -1.39 9.74 0.66
N LEU A 203 -2.60 10.19 0.31
CA LEU A 203 -3.15 11.49 0.70
C LEU A 203 -4.10 11.30 1.87
N ASP A 204 -3.83 12.00 2.97
CA ASP A 204 -4.65 11.97 4.18
C ASP A 204 -5.12 13.38 4.53
N GLU A 205 -6.40 13.57 4.84
CA GLU A 205 -6.93 14.81 5.43
C GLU A 205 -6.75 14.84 6.96
N THR A 206 -6.61 13.65 7.54
CA THR A 206 -6.28 13.44 8.95
C THR A 206 -5.47 12.17 9.02
N ILE A 207 -4.34 12.20 9.73
CA ILE A 207 -3.48 11.03 9.93
C ILE A 207 -4.24 10.00 10.76
N SER A 208 -5.01 9.15 10.08
CA SER A 208 -5.95 8.21 10.68
C SER A 208 -5.63 6.77 10.30
N LEU A 209 -5.02 6.56 9.14
CA LEU A 209 -4.60 5.23 8.71
C LEU A 209 -3.23 4.88 9.31
N PRO A 210 -3.12 3.77 10.05
CA PRO A 210 -1.84 3.31 10.56
C PRO A 210 -0.92 2.99 9.38
N LEU A 211 0.35 3.38 9.49
CA LEU A 211 1.37 2.89 8.57
C LEU A 211 1.59 1.40 8.83
N PRO A 212 2.15 0.64 7.86
CA PRO A 212 2.52 -0.75 8.08
C PRO A 212 3.39 -0.91 9.35
N ASP A 213 3.19 -2.00 10.08
CA ASP A 213 3.92 -2.26 11.34
C ASP A 213 5.44 -2.13 11.15
N GLY A 214 6.09 -1.43 12.07
CA GLY A 214 7.53 -1.13 12.01
C GLY A 214 7.91 0.01 11.06
N ALA A 215 6.96 0.68 10.42
CA ALA A 215 7.23 1.92 9.69
C ALA A 215 7.68 3.01 10.68
N GLN A 216 8.86 3.59 10.40
CA GLN A 216 9.37 4.77 11.08
C GLN A 216 9.29 5.95 10.09
N PRO A 217 8.18 6.70 10.08
CA PRO A 217 8.04 7.85 9.20
C PRO A 217 9.01 8.94 9.61
N VAL A 218 9.60 9.61 8.61
CA VAL A 218 10.46 10.77 8.77
C VAL A 218 9.80 11.94 8.06
N THR A 219 9.48 13.02 8.78
CA THR A 219 8.99 14.25 8.16
C THR A 219 10.09 14.86 7.29
N VAL A 220 9.83 14.98 5.99
CA VAL A 220 10.76 15.53 4.99
C VAL A 220 10.31 16.86 4.42
N TYR A 221 9.06 17.25 4.70
CA TYR A 221 8.49 18.54 4.35
C TYR A 221 7.46 18.96 5.39
N THR A 222 7.45 20.25 5.69
CA THR A 222 6.38 20.91 6.44
C THR A 222 6.16 22.26 5.79
N ARG A 223 4.90 22.62 5.59
CA ARG A 223 4.52 23.93 5.08
C ARG A 223 5.04 25.01 6.05
N GLN A 224 5.72 26.02 5.50
CA GLN A 224 6.19 27.18 6.26
C GLN A 224 5.11 28.25 6.38
#